data_AF-A0A0F5ZW37-F1
#
_entry.id   AF-A0A0F5ZW37-F1
#
_cell.length_a   1.000
_cell.length_b   1.000
_cell.length_c   1.000
_cell.angle_alpha   90.00
_cell.angle_beta   90.00
_cell.angle_gamma   90.00
#
_symmetry.space_group_name_H-M   'P 1'
#
loop_
_entity.id
_entity.type
_entity.pdbx_description
1 polymer ?
#
loop_
_entity_poly.entity_id
_entity_poly.type
_entity_poly.pdbx_seq_one_letter_code
_entity_poly.pdbx_strand_id
1 'polypeptide(L)' 'MNIKELEKRMAIFSTPLDLDKYIDDGVISRYKNTKTQFVIHCRKDELPEEINARTKGLKLIQNKTNGNTLVLELDLKVRK' A
#
# COMPACT_ATOMS: atom_id res chain seq x y z
N MET A 1 15.84 -12.02 12.82
CA MET A 1 14.65 -11.16 13.05
C MET A 1 14.93 -10.28 14.24
N ASN A 2 15.04 -8.97 14.04
CA ASN A 2 15.38 -8.01 15.09
C ASN A 2 14.10 -7.58 15.82
N ILE A 3 14.11 -7.54 17.15
CA ILE A 3 12.93 -7.16 17.98
C ILE A 3 12.34 -5.81 17.55
N LYS A 4 13.18 -4.87 17.10
CA LYS A 4 12.77 -3.56 16.59
C LYS A 4 11.90 -3.60 15.33
N GLU A 5 12.08 -4.57 14.44
CA GLU A 5 11.21 -4.74 13.26
C GLU A 5 9.83 -5.27 13.65
N LEU A 6 9.78 -6.09 14.69
CA LEU A 6 8.52 -6.64 15.19
C LEU A 6 7.66 -5.56 15.85
N GLU A 7 8.29 -4.71 16.68
CA GLU A 7 7.59 -3.58 17.32
C GLU A 7 7.12 -2.54 16.30
N LYS A 8 7.96 -2.20 15.31
CA LYS A 8 7.55 -1.32 14.20
C LYS A 8 6.35 -1.87 13.45
N ARG A 9 6.37 -3.17 13.09
CA ARG A 9 5.23 -3.80 12.43
C ARG A 9 3.99 -3.79 13.31
N MET A 10 4.11 -4.12 14.60
CA MET A 10 2.98 -4.06 15.53
C MET A 10 2.37 -2.66 15.61
N ALA A 11 3.20 -1.61 15.70
CA ALA A 11 2.73 -0.22 15.67
C ALA A 11 1.96 0.07 14.37
N ILE A 12 2.51 -0.34 13.22
CA ILE A 12 1.87 -0.17 11.91
C ILE A 12 0.51 -0.86 11.84
N PHE A 13 0.34 -2.07 12.41
CA PHE A 13 -0.94 -2.78 12.41
C PHE A 13 -1.93 -2.28 13.48
N SER A 14 -1.43 -1.54 14.48
CA SER A 14 -2.21 -0.98 15.59
C SER A 14 -2.88 0.35 15.22
N THR A 15 -2.23 1.18 14.40
CA THR A 15 -2.82 2.42 13.86
C THR A 15 -3.71 2.15 12.65
N PRO A 16 -4.83 2.86 12.47
CA PRO A 16 -5.56 2.83 11.20
C PRO A 16 -4.69 3.46 10.10
N LEU A 17 -4.60 2.79 8.95
CA LEU A 17 -3.87 3.33 7.80
C LEU A 17 -4.72 4.40 7.13
N ASP A 18 -4.22 5.63 7.10
CA ASP A 18 -4.91 6.77 6.50
C ASP A 18 -4.67 6.82 4.99
N LEU A 19 -5.40 5.97 4.27
CA LEU A 19 -5.29 5.85 2.81
C LEU A 19 -5.66 7.15 2.08
N ASP A 20 -6.62 7.90 2.61
CA ASP A 20 -7.08 9.16 2.02
C ASP A 20 -5.94 10.18 1.95
N LYS A 21 -5.09 10.26 2.99
CA LYS A 21 -3.88 11.07 2.94
C LYS A 21 -2.96 10.69 1.78
N TYR A 22 -2.72 9.39 1.58
CA TYR A 22 -1.84 8.90 0.50
C TYR A 22 -2.46 9.03 -0.89
N ILE A 23 -3.79 9.09 -0.97
CA ILE A 23 -4.52 9.38 -2.20
C ILE A 23 -4.44 10.86 -2.54
N ASP A 24 -4.64 11.73 -1.55
CA ASP A 24 -4.55 13.19 -1.68
C ASP A 24 -3.13 13.64 -2.06
N ASP A 25 -2.11 13.02 -1.44
CA ASP A 25 -0.70 13.24 -1.74
C ASP A 25 -0.29 12.70 -3.14
N GLY A 26 -1.17 11.94 -3.80
CA GLY A 26 -0.94 11.37 -5.12
C GLY A 26 -0.01 10.15 -5.15
N VAL A 27 0.37 9.62 -3.98
CA VAL A 27 1.22 8.42 -3.84
C VAL A 27 0.50 7.18 -4.37
N ILE A 28 -0.76 7.04 -3.99
CA ILE A 28 -1.63 5.93 -4.38
C ILE A 28 -2.94 6.44 -4.97
N SER A 29 -3.65 5.61 -5.71
CA SER A 29 -4.97 5.90 -6.25
C SER A 29 -5.83 4.66 -6.16
N ARG A 30 -7.13 4.82 -5.94
CA ARG A 30 -8.01 3.64 -5.77
C ARG A 30 -8.10 2.85 -7.08
N TYR A 31 -7.66 1.59 -7.08
CA TYR A 31 -7.70 0.75 -8.28
C TYR A 31 -9.08 0.12 -8.41
N LYS A 32 -9.91 0.61 -9.34
CA LYS A 32 -11.30 0.17 -9.52
C LYS A 32 -12.11 0.31 -8.21
N ASN A 33 -13.31 -0.29 -8.19
CA ASN A 33 -14.19 -0.28 -7.02
C ASN A 33 -13.79 -1.34 -5.96
N THR A 34 -12.49 -1.64 -5.80
CA THR A 34 -12.00 -2.55 -4.77
C THR A 34 -11.45 -1.77 -3.59
N LYS A 35 -11.80 -2.24 -2.38
CA LYS A 35 -11.43 -1.56 -1.13
C LYS A 35 -9.98 -1.79 -0.71
N THR A 36 -9.32 -2.79 -1.29
CA THR A 36 -8.00 -3.27 -0.87
C THR A 36 -6.93 -3.15 -1.94
N GLN A 37 -7.26 -2.67 -3.14
CA GLN A 37 -6.29 -2.54 -4.24
C GLN A 37 -6.14 -1.07 -4.62
N PHE A 38 -4.89 -0.65 -4.75
CA PHE A 38 -4.54 0.74 -5.02
C PHE A 38 -3.48 0.78 -6.11
N VAL A 39 -3.66 1.63 -7.12
CA VAL A 39 -2.60 1.97 -8.06
C VAL A 39 -1.56 2.78 -7.32
N ILE A 40 -0.28 2.46 -7.46
CA ILE A 40 0.80 3.32 -6.97
C ILE A 40 1.32 4.16 -8.15
N HIS A 41 1.47 5.46 -7.92
CA HIS A 41 2.04 6.38 -8.90
C HIS A 41 3.50 6.73 -8.56
N CYS A 42 3.92 6.48 -7.32
CA CYS A 42 5.29 6.64 -6.87
C CYS A 42 6.12 5.36 -7.02
N ARG A 43 7.44 5.51 -6.87
CA ARG A 43 8.37 4.37 -6.84
C ARG A 43 8.23 3.59 -5.53
N LYS A 44 8.65 2.31 -5.55
CA LYS A 44 8.58 1.45 -4.37
C LYS A 44 9.37 1.99 -3.17
N ASP A 45 10.47 2.70 -3.41
CA ASP A 45 11.28 3.37 -2.38
C ASP A 45 10.59 4.57 -1.72
N GLU A 46 9.62 5.18 -2.40
CA GLU A 46 8.84 6.30 -1.86
C GLU A 46 7.59 5.83 -1.13
N LEU A 47 7.33 4.50 -1.10
CA LEU A 47 6.20 3.97 -0.37
C LEU A 47 6.45 4.10 1.13
N PRO A 48 5.46 4.61 1.88
CA PRO A 48 5.52 4.66 3.33
C PRO A 48 5.78 3.26 3.91
N GLU A 49 6.58 3.17 4.96
CA GLU A 49 6.82 1.91 5.70
C GLU A 49 5.50 1.23 6.08
N GLU A 50 4.48 2.00 6.41
CA GLU A 50 3.14 1.51 6.78
C GLU A 50 2.43 0.78 5.63
N ILE A 51 2.47 1.36 4.43
CA ILE A 51 1.90 0.77 3.22
C ILE A 51 2.72 -0.44 2.80
N ASN A 52 4.05 -0.33 2.79
CA ASN A 52 4.95 -1.42 2.44
C ASN A 52 4.78 -2.62 3.39
N ALA A 53 4.65 -2.39 4.69
CA ALA A 53 4.42 -3.45 5.68
C ALA A 53 3.04 -4.10 5.56
N ARG A 54 2.03 -3.37 5.09
CA ARG A 54 0.67 -3.88 4.83
C ARG A 54 0.49 -4.42 3.40
N THR A 55 1.51 -4.29 2.55
CA THR A 55 1.48 -4.79 1.18
C THR A 55 1.42 -6.31 1.20
N LYS A 56 0.27 -6.84 0.79
CA LYS A 56 0.06 -8.27 0.59
C LYS A 56 0.69 -8.76 -0.72
N GLY A 57 0.64 -7.92 -1.74
CA GLY A 57 1.18 -8.25 -3.05
C GLY A 57 1.16 -7.04 -3.98
N LEU A 58 2.08 -7.05 -4.93
CA LEU A 58 2.20 -6.02 -5.96
C LEU A 58 1.99 -6.69 -7.31
N LYS A 59 0.98 -6.22 -8.03
CA LYS A 59 0.53 -6.72 -9.34
C LYS A 59 0.81 -5.65 -10.37
N LEU A 60 1.67 -5.96 -11.33
CA LEU A 60 1.86 -5.10 -12.49
C LEU A 60 0.80 -5.47 -13.53
N ILE A 61 -0.07 -4.53 -13.83
CA ILE A 61 -1.14 -4.69 -14.81
C ILE A 61 -0.69 -3.98 -16.07
N GLN A 62 -0.39 -4.75 -17.11
CA GLN A 62 -0.15 -4.20 -18.44
C GLN A 62 -1.48 -3.76 -19.02
N ASN A 63 -1.63 -2.45 -19.21
CA ASN A 63 -2.81 -1.91 -19.86
C ASN A 63 -2.59 -1.92 -21.38
N LYS A 64 -3.66 -2.16 -22.17
CA LYS A 64 -3.60 -2.27 -23.64
C LYS A 64 -3.01 -1.02 -24.33
N THR A 65 -2.98 0.12 -23.64
CA THR A 65 -2.49 1.42 -24.14
C THR A 65 -1.02 1.66 -23.78
N ASN A 66 -0.18 0.61 -23.77
CA ASN A 66 1.27 0.70 -23.59
C ASN A 66 1.73 1.31 -22.24
N GLY A 67 0.88 1.23 -21.21
CA GLY A 67 1.15 1.73 -19.87
C GLY A 67 1.13 0.61 -18.82
N ASN A 68 2.25 0.41 -18.15
CA ASN A 68 2.33 -0.53 -17.02
C ASN A 68 1.79 0.16 -15.77
N THR A 69 0.65 -0.32 -15.26
CA THR A 69 0.05 0.19 -14.03
C THR A 69 0.46 -0.71 -12.88
N LEU A 70 1.13 -0.14 -11.87
CA LEU A 70 1.48 -0.89 -10.66
C LEU A 70 0.30 -0.84 -9.70
N VAL A 71 -0.30 -1.99 -9.43
CA VAL A 71 -1.41 -2.15 -8.48
C VAL A 71 -0.89 -2.87 -7.25
N LEU A 72 -1.14 -2.29 -6.10
CA LEU A 72 -0.67 -2.74 -4.81
C LEU A 72 -1.88 -3.16 -3.97
N GLU A 73 -1.81 -4.38 -3.48
CA GLU A 73 -2.86 -5.00 -2.66
C GLU A 73 -2.49 -4.82 -1.20
N LEU A 74 -3.32 -4.10 -0.46
CA LEU A 74 -3.11 -3.77 0.94
C LEU A 74 -4.03 -4.58 1.85
N ASP A 75 -3.45 -5.10 2.93
CA ASP A 75 -4.22 -5.65 4.03
C ASP A 75 -4.63 -4.53 4.99
N LEU A 76 -5.91 -4.16 4.91
CA LEU A 76 -6.51 -3.13 5.76
C LEU A 76 -7.07 -3.69 7.07
N LYS A 77 -6.78 -4.96 7.40
CA LYS A 77 -7.25 -5.52 8.68
C LYS A 77 -6.42 -4.91 9.81
N VAL A 78 -7.07 -4.08 10.61
CA VAL A 78 -6.54 -3.65 11.91
C VAL A 78 -6.70 -4.83 12.86
N ARG A 79 -5.59 -5.32 13.43
CA ARG A 79 -5.63 -6.30 14.51
C ARG A 79 -5.66 -5.51 15.82
N LYS A 80 -6.79 -5.57 16.53
CA LYS A 80 -6.93 -5.07 17.90
C LYS A 80 -6.38 -6.08 18.89
#